data_AF-A0A924FHS1-F1
#
_entry.id   AF-A0A924FHS1-F1
#
_cell.length_a   1.000
_cell.length_b   1.000
_cell.length_c   1.000
_cell.angle_alpha   90.00
_cell.angle_beta   90.00
_cell.angle_gamma   90.00
#
_symmetry.space_group_name_H-M   'P 1'
#
loop_
_entity.id
_entity.type
_entity.pdbx_description
1 polymer ?
#
loop_
_entity_poly.entity_id
_entity_poly.type
_entity_poly.pdbx_seq_one_letter_code
_entity_poly.pdbx_strand_id
1 'polypeptide(L)'
;MVTVSWAAEGIHTYWKADYVNELSDEVIDIHLRHAAQLPTMLSTMHLYPVNGAAARVGNQETAWSYRDATWAMVIVGIDPDAANDELITNWARNYWHELHPHGAGGGYVNFMMDEGEDRIKATYGDNYDRLVAVKTTYDPTNLFRVNQNIRPA
;
A
#
# COMPACT_ATOMS: atom_id res chain seq x y z
N MET A 1 14.92 -6.09 9.89
CA MET A 1 13.75 -5.73 9.07
C MET A 1 13.14 -4.50 9.73
N VAL A 2 13.38 -3.30 9.19
CA VAL A 2 12.72 -2.09 9.70
C VAL A 2 11.51 -1.89 8.82
N THR A 3 10.38 -2.43 9.25
CA THR A 3 9.08 -1.96 8.78
C THR A 3 8.90 -0.55 9.32
N VAL A 4 8.36 0.38 8.53
CA VAL A 4 7.80 1.61 9.09
C VAL A 4 6.54 1.17 9.83
N SER A 5 6.74 0.72 11.07
CA SER A 5 5.66 0.32 11.96
C SER A 5 5.20 1.56 12.69
N TRP A 6 4.00 2.04 12.35
CA TRP A 6 3.26 3.00 13.16
C TRP A 6 2.75 2.36 14.45
N ALA A 7 2.86 1.04 14.58
CA ALA A 7 2.41 0.27 15.72
C ALA A 7 3.43 0.37 16.86
N ALA A 8 2.92 0.63 18.07
CA ALA A 8 3.72 0.63 19.29
C ALA A 8 4.39 -0.74 19.50
N GLU A 9 5.44 -0.76 20.32
CA GLU A 9 6.11 -2.00 20.71
C GLU A 9 5.09 -3.03 21.26
N GLY A 10 5.18 -4.27 20.80
CA GLY A 10 4.24 -5.34 21.16
C GLY A 10 2.94 -5.39 20.36
N ILE A 11 2.74 -4.51 19.37
CA ILE A 11 1.59 -4.58 18.46
C ILE A 11 1.98 -5.26 17.16
N HIS A 12 1.24 -6.32 16.83
CA HIS A 12 1.37 -7.07 15.59
C HIS A 12 0.48 -6.45 14.52
N THR A 13 1.02 -6.25 13.32
CA THR A 13 0.28 -5.65 12.21
C THR A 13 0.55 -6.33 10.88
N TYR A 14 -0.48 -6.38 10.03
CA TYR A 14 -0.37 -6.78 8.64
C TYR A 14 -1.12 -5.78 7.75
N TRP A 15 -0.43 -5.27 6.73
CA TRP A 15 -0.91 -4.17 5.89
C TRP A 15 -1.10 -4.61 4.45
N LYS A 16 -2.15 -4.10 3.83
CA LYS A 16 -2.40 -4.13 2.39
C LYS A 16 -2.93 -2.80 1.92
N ALA A 17 -2.50 -2.33 0.75
CA ALA A 17 -2.88 -1.01 0.27
C ALA A 17 -2.94 -0.96 -1.26
N ASP A 18 -3.95 -0.26 -1.78
CA ASP A 18 -4.14 0.06 -3.19
C ASP A 18 -4.58 1.52 -3.32
N TYR A 19 -4.35 2.12 -4.49
CA TYR A 19 -5.11 3.29 -4.92
C TYR A 19 -6.45 2.86 -5.51
N VAL A 20 -7.47 3.68 -5.28
CA VAL A 20 -8.84 3.44 -5.77
C VAL A 20 -9.38 4.72 -6.37
N ASN A 21 -10.04 4.62 -7.54
CA ASN A 21 -10.59 5.76 -8.26
C ASN A 21 -12.09 5.93 -8.02
N GLU A 22 -12.81 4.82 -7.85
CA GLU A 22 -14.26 4.76 -7.72
C GLU A 22 -14.66 3.72 -6.67
N LEU A 23 -15.78 3.96 -5.98
CA LEU A 23 -16.40 3.00 -5.08
C LEU A 23 -17.74 2.60 -5.69
N SER A 24 -17.73 1.58 -6.53
CA SER A 24 -18.96 1.00 -7.09
C SER A 24 -19.77 0.29 -6.00
N ASP A 25 -21.04 0.01 -6.26
CA ASP A 25 -21.89 -0.76 -5.34
C ASP A 25 -21.27 -2.12 -5.00
N GLU A 26 -20.64 -2.79 -5.97
CA GLU A 26 -19.90 -4.05 -5.76
C GLU A 26 -18.72 -3.88 -4.79
N VAL A 27 -17.92 -2.83 -4.97
CA VAL A 27 -16.80 -2.52 -4.07
C VAL A 27 -17.29 -2.20 -2.66
N ILE A 28 -18.40 -1.46 -2.54
CA ILE A 28 -19.04 -1.15 -1.26
C ILE A 28 -19.53 -2.44 -0.58
N ASP A 29 -20.15 -3.36 -1.33
CA ASP A 29 -20.61 -4.65 -0.78
C ASP A 29 -19.45 -5.52 -0.28
N ILE A 30 -18.32 -5.54 -1.00
CA ILE A 30 -17.08 -6.21 -0.53
C ILE A 30 -16.61 -5.56 0.78
N HIS A 31 -16.56 -4.23 0.85
CA HIS A 31 -16.17 -3.53 2.07
C HIS A 31 -17.08 -3.88 3.26
N LEU A 32 -18.40 -3.89 3.06
CA LEU A 32 -19.38 -4.22 4.09
C LEU A 32 -19.22 -5.67 4.59
N ARG A 33 -19.01 -6.64 3.67
CA ARG A 33 -18.76 -8.04 4.05
C ARG A 33 -17.54 -8.19 4.94
N HIS A 34 -16.42 -7.58 4.57
CA HIS A 34 -15.19 -7.69 5.37
C HIS A 34 -15.25 -6.88 6.67
N ALA A 35 -15.95 -5.74 6.69
CA ALA A 35 -16.19 -4.97 7.91
C ALA A 35 -17.01 -5.74 8.95
N ALA A 36 -17.98 -6.55 8.51
CA ALA A 36 -18.74 -7.42 9.41
C ALA A 36 -17.90 -8.60 9.98
N GLN A 37 -16.71 -8.83 9.44
CA GLN A 37 -15.80 -9.92 9.79
C GLN A 37 -14.49 -9.42 10.37
N LEU A 38 -14.48 -8.22 10.98
CA LEU A 38 -13.29 -7.69 11.63
C LEU A 38 -12.68 -8.74 12.58
N PRO A 39 -11.40 -9.09 12.39
CA PRO A 39 -10.78 -10.17 13.17
C PRO A 39 -10.57 -9.75 14.62
N THR A 40 -10.38 -8.45 14.85
CA THR A 40 -10.09 -7.85 16.15
C THR A 40 -10.67 -6.44 16.17
N MET A 41 -10.89 -5.88 17.36
CA MET A 41 -11.39 -4.50 17.51
C MET A 41 -10.37 -3.41 17.12
N LEU A 42 -9.10 -3.79 16.93
CA LEU A 42 -8.04 -2.87 16.51
C LEU A 42 -7.82 -2.90 14.99
N SER A 43 -8.27 -3.96 14.31
CA SER A 43 -8.20 -4.08 12.87
C SER A 43 -9.20 -3.14 12.19
N THR A 44 -8.86 -2.62 11.02
CA THR A 44 -9.71 -1.66 10.32
C THR A 44 -9.31 -1.50 8.84
N MET A 45 -10.11 -0.73 8.11
CA MET A 45 -9.84 -0.26 6.75
C MET A 45 -9.99 1.26 6.72
N HIS A 46 -9.03 1.95 6.11
CA HIS A 46 -9.07 3.39 5.91
C HIS A 46 -9.10 3.73 4.42
N LEU A 47 -9.91 4.73 4.07
CA LEU A 47 -9.92 5.37 2.76
C LEU A 47 -9.54 6.83 2.93
N TYR A 48 -8.31 7.18 2.54
CA TYR A 48 -7.83 8.55 2.59
C TYR A 48 -8.03 9.23 1.23
N PRO A 49 -8.78 10.35 1.14
CA PRO A 49 -8.83 11.10 -0.11
C PRO A 49 -7.46 11.71 -0.40
N VAL A 50 -6.91 11.42 -1.57
CA VAL A 50 -5.59 11.91 -2.03
C VAL A 50 -5.69 12.80 -3.27
N ASN A 51 -6.90 13.12 -3.68
CA ASN A 51 -7.22 13.98 -4.82
C ASN A 51 -7.11 15.48 -4.47
N GLY A 52 -7.77 16.33 -5.27
CA GLY A 52 -7.87 17.77 -5.03
C GLY A 52 -6.57 18.49 -5.36
N ALA A 53 -5.92 19.09 -4.36
CA ALA A 53 -4.71 19.88 -4.61
C ALA A 53 -3.55 19.06 -5.13
N ALA A 54 -3.38 17.84 -4.61
CA ALA A 54 -2.33 16.93 -5.05
C ALA A 54 -2.51 16.52 -6.52
N ALA A 55 -3.75 16.41 -7.01
CA ALA A 55 -4.08 16.03 -8.39
C ALA A 55 -3.78 17.12 -9.43
N ARG A 56 -3.50 18.36 -8.99
CA ARG A 56 -3.13 19.46 -9.92
C ARG A 56 -1.67 19.43 -10.35
N VAL A 57 -0.84 18.61 -9.71
CA VAL A 57 0.56 18.39 -10.07
C VAL A 57 0.63 17.25 -11.09
N GLY A 58 1.40 17.41 -12.16
CA GLY A 58 1.56 16.38 -13.18
C GLY A 58 2.24 15.10 -12.66
N ASN A 59 1.87 13.94 -13.21
CA ASN A 59 2.38 12.63 -12.80
C ASN A 59 3.90 12.51 -12.84
N GLN A 60 4.58 13.23 -13.74
CA GLN A 60 6.04 13.16 -13.91
C GLN A 60 6.79 14.30 -13.20
N GLU A 61 6.10 15.24 -12.56
CA GLU A 61 6.73 16.36 -11.86
C GLU A 61 7.41 15.93 -10.54
N THR A 62 7.00 14.79 -9.99
CA THR A 62 7.55 14.21 -8.76
C THR A 62 7.71 12.70 -8.91
N ALA A 63 8.28 12.02 -7.89
CA ALA A 63 8.37 10.56 -7.89
C ALA A 63 7.00 9.85 -7.77
N TRP A 64 5.97 10.50 -7.21
CA TRP A 64 4.65 9.91 -7.05
C TRP A 64 3.82 10.06 -8.33
N SER A 65 3.43 8.93 -8.92
CA SER A 65 2.80 8.80 -10.25
C SER A 65 1.26 8.73 -10.26
N TYR A 66 0.60 8.46 -9.13
CA TYR A 66 -0.85 8.26 -9.06
C TYR A 66 -1.59 9.54 -8.67
N ARG A 67 -1.42 10.63 -9.43
CA ARG A 67 -2.06 11.93 -9.12
C ARG A 67 -3.54 11.97 -9.46
N ASP A 68 -3.99 11.08 -10.31
CA ASP A 68 -5.37 10.86 -10.71
C ASP A 68 -6.15 9.95 -9.74
N ALA A 69 -5.48 9.34 -8.75
CA ALA A 69 -6.13 8.53 -7.74
C ALA A 69 -7.08 9.36 -6.85
N THR A 70 -8.27 8.81 -6.59
CA THR A 70 -9.23 9.47 -5.69
C THR A 70 -8.90 9.17 -4.23
N TRP A 71 -8.63 7.90 -3.91
CA TRP A 71 -8.32 7.43 -2.57
C TRP A 71 -7.02 6.62 -2.52
N ALA A 72 -6.29 6.77 -1.43
CA ALA A 72 -5.33 5.78 -0.96
C ALA A 72 -6.04 4.90 0.08
N MET A 73 -6.29 3.64 -0.29
CA MET A 73 -6.89 2.65 0.58
C MET A 73 -5.82 1.90 1.34
N VAL A 74 -6.10 1.62 2.61
CA VAL A 74 -5.27 0.72 3.42
C VAL A 74 -6.14 -0.17 4.29
N ILE A 75 -5.86 -1.46 4.24
CA ILE A 75 -6.44 -2.51 5.08
C ILE A 75 -5.36 -2.90 6.08
N VAL A 76 -5.70 -2.85 7.36
CA VAL A 76 -4.76 -3.15 8.43
C VAL A 76 -5.37 -4.12 9.42
N GLY A 77 -4.78 -5.30 9.50
CA GLY A 77 -4.99 -6.23 10.60
C GLY A 77 -4.07 -5.85 11.77
N ILE A 78 -4.60 -5.73 12.98
CA ILE A 78 -3.87 -5.29 14.18
C ILE A 78 -4.27 -6.14 15.37
N ASP A 79 -3.30 -6.66 16.13
CA ASP A 79 -3.57 -7.28 17.44
C ASP A 79 -2.34 -7.20 18.36
N PRO A 80 -2.48 -7.09 19.69
CA PRO A 80 -1.35 -7.21 20.60
C PRO A 80 -0.91 -8.67 20.85
N ASP A 81 -1.75 -9.66 20.54
CA ASP A 81 -1.46 -11.08 20.76
C ASP A 81 -0.93 -11.74 19.47
N ALA A 82 0.31 -12.20 19.51
CA ALA A 82 0.95 -12.94 18.42
C ALA A 82 0.16 -14.20 18.00
N ALA A 83 -0.66 -14.77 18.90
CA ALA A 83 -1.53 -15.90 18.56
C ALA A 83 -2.55 -15.57 17.45
N ASN A 84 -2.85 -14.28 17.24
CA ASN A 84 -3.77 -13.80 16.22
C ASN A 84 -3.10 -13.43 14.89
N ASP A 85 -1.78 -13.61 14.74
CA ASP A 85 -1.03 -13.20 13.55
C ASP A 85 -1.62 -13.75 12.24
N GLU A 86 -1.95 -15.04 12.21
CA GLU A 86 -2.58 -15.67 11.05
C GLU A 86 -3.98 -15.12 10.81
N LEU A 87 -4.75 -14.86 11.86
CA LEU A 87 -6.11 -14.33 11.78
C LEU A 87 -6.12 -12.94 11.14
N ILE A 88 -5.31 -12.00 11.67
CA ILE A 88 -5.24 -10.64 11.14
C ILE A 88 -4.66 -10.60 9.72
N THR A 89 -3.67 -11.46 9.45
CA THR A 89 -3.02 -11.56 8.14
C THR A 89 -3.97 -12.09 7.08
N ASN A 90 -4.69 -13.18 7.37
CA ASN A 90 -5.60 -13.80 6.40
C ASN A 90 -6.79 -12.89 6.11
N TRP A 91 -7.37 -12.22 7.11
CA TRP A 91 -8.43 -11.25 6.89
C TRP A 91 -7.99 -10.13 5.95
N ALA A 92 -6.86 -9.48 6.25
CA ALA A 92 -6.38 -8.36 5.44
C ALA A 92 -5.97 -8.79 4.03
N ARG A 93 -5.36 -9.97 3.87
CA ARG A 93 -4.98 -10.51 2.57
C ARG A 93 -6.19 -10.88 1.71
N ASN A 94 -7.18 -11.57 2.28
CA ASN A 94 -8.38 -11.96 1.55
C ASN A 94 -9.20 -10.74 1.12
N TYR A 95 -9.35 -9.78 2.03
CA TYR A 95 -10.01 -8.50 1.74
C TYR A 95 -9.32 -7.75 0.59
N TRP A 96 -7.99 -7.67 0.64
CA TRP A 96 -7.22 -7.09 -0.46
C TRP A 96 -7.40 -7.86 -1.77
N HIS A 97 -7.37 -9.20 -1.76
CA HIS A 97 -7.55 -10.00 -2.98
C HIS A 97 -8.89 -9.77 -3.67
N GLU A 98 -9.97 -9.60 -2.91
CA GLU A 98 -11.28 -9.30 -3.50
C GLU A 98 -11.36 -7.88 -4.06
N LEU A 99 -10.71 -6.91 -3.44
CA LEU A 99 -10.71 -5.51 -3.90
C LEU A 99 -9.68 -5.21 -4.98
N HIS A 100 -8.57 -5.95 -5.04
CA HIS A 100 -7.43 -5.65 -5.89
C HIS A 100 -7.78 -5.49 -7.39
N PRO A 101 -8.69 -6.30 -7.97
CA PRO A 101 -9.14 -6.11 -9.36
C PRO A 101 -9.82 -4.77 -9.63
N HIS A 102 -10.32 -4.09 -8.59
CA HIS A 102 -10.97 -2.78 -8.66
C HIS A 102 -10.03 -1.61 -8.36
N GLY A 103 -8.77 -1.89 -8.00
CA GLY A 103 -7.76 -0.88 -7.72
C GLY A 103 -7.18 -0.25 -9.00
N ALA A 104 -6.50 0.90 -8.83
CA ALA A 104 -5.87 1.62 -9.94
C ALA A 104 -4.53 1.01 -10.41
N GLY A 105 -4.12 -0.13 -9.84
CA GLY A 105 -2.92 -0.89 -10.25
C GLY A 105 -1.69 -0.73 -9.34
N GLY A 106 -1.66 0.28 -8.46
CA GLY A 106 -0.57 0.50 -7.50
C GLY A 106 -1.09 0.76 -6.09
N GLY A 107 -0.18 1.00 -5.15
CA GLY A 107 -0.50 1.36 -3.77
C GLY A 107 0.40 2.47 -3.26
N TYR A 108 0.04 3.13 -2.15
CA TYR A 108 0.93 4.12 -1.57
C TYR A 108 2.11 3.43 -0.87
N VAL A 109 3.35 3.71 -1.30
CA VAL A 109 4.58 3.03 -0.78
C VAL A 109 4.69 3.02 0.74
N ASN A 110 4.15 4.04 1.41
CA ASN A 110 4.20 4.19 2.86
C ASN A 110 3.20 3.29 3.61
N PHE A 111 2.28 2.63 2.91
CA PHE A 111 1.31 1.67 3.46
C PHE A 111 1.55 0.24 2.98
N MET A 112 2.59 0.02 2.18
CA MET A 112 2.92 -1.30 1.65
C MET A 112 3.89 -2.04 2.56
N MET A 113 3.70 -3.36 2.65
CA MET A 113 4.68 -4.29 3.20
C MET A 113 5.72 -4.65 2.13
N ASP A 114 6.60 -5.61 2.40
CA ASP A 114 7.44 -6.21 1.36
C ASP A 114 6.56 -7.08 0.45
N GLU A 115 6.23 -6.55 -0.72
CA GLU A 115 5.31 -7.17 -1.69
C GLU A 115 6.00 -7.55 -3.02
N GLY A 116 7.33 -7.47 -3.07
CA GLY A 116 8.12 -7.80 -4.24
C GLY A 116 8.27 -6.67 -5.27
N GLU A 117 9.17 -6.90 -6.22
CA GLU A 117 9.65 -5.90 -7.18
C GLU A 117 8.56 -5.42 -8.15
N ASP A 118 7.70 -6.32 -8.62
CA ASP A 118 6.64 -5.99 -9.58
C ASP A 118 5.64 -5.02 -8.97
N ARG A 119 5.36 -5.16 -7.67
CA ARG A 119 4.49 -4.25 -6.93
C ARG A 119 5.12 -2.86 -6.78
N ILE A 120 6.43 -2.81 -6.49
CA ILE A 120 7.18 -1.54 -6.41
C ILE A 120 7.16 -0.84 -7.78
N LYS A 121 7.41 -1.57 -8.87
CA LYS A 121 7.31 -1.06 -10.25
C LYS A 121 5.94 -0.49 -10.54
N ALA A 122 4.89 -1.27 -10.27
CA ALA A 122 3.51 -0.83 -10.48
C ALA A 122 3.21 0.46 -9.70
N THR A 123 3.66 0.57 -8.45
CA THR A 123 3.47 1.75 -7.60
C THR A 123 4.19 3.02 -8.10
N TYR A 124 5.34 2.89 -8.76
CA TYR A 124 6.00 4.05 -9.38
C TYR A 124 5.56 4.29 -10.84
N GLY A 125 4.94 3.30 -11.48
CA GLY A 125 4.44 3.39 -12.86
C GLY A 125 5.51 3.92 -13.83
N ASP A 126 5.11 4.85 -14.69
CA ASP A 126 5.99 5.48 -15.69
C ASP A 126 7.22 6.19 -15.10
N ASN A 127 7.23 6.48 -13.80
CA ASN A 127 8.36 7.12 -13.13
C ASN A 127 9.45 6.13 -12.68
N TYR A 128 9.21 4.81 -12.73
CA TYR A 128 10.14 3.81 -12.19
C TYR A 128 11.53 3.88 -12.84
N ASP A 129 11.60 3.91 -14.17
CA ASP A 129 12.88 3.89 -14.90
C ASP A 129 13.72 5.15 -14.61
N ARG A 130 13.07 6.31 -14.47
CA ARG A 130 13.73 7.56 -14.05
C ARG A 130 14.32 7.40 -12.64
N LEU A 131 13.61 6.74 -11.72
CA LEU A 131 14.11 6.49 -10.38
C LEU A 131 15.25 5.46 -10.35
N VAL A 132 15.22 4.45 -11.22
CA VAL A 132 16.36 3.52 -11.41
C VAL A 132 17.60 4.29 -11.87
N ALA A 133 17.47 5.22 -12.82
CA ALA A 133 18.60 6.04 -13.27
C ALA A 133 19.17 6.91 -12.15
N VAL A 134 18.30 7.52 -11.32
CA VAL A 134 18.72 8.27 -10.13
C VAL A 134 19.43 7.35 -9.13
N LYS A 135 18.85 6.18 -8.81
CA LYS A 135 19.45 5.20 -7.90
C LYS A 135 20.82 4.73 -8.40
N THR A 136 20.96 4.47 -9.70
CA THR A 136 22.23 4.07 -10.33
C THR A 136 23.30 5.16 -10.21
N THR A 137 22.90 6.44 -10.30
CA THR A 137 23.83 7.58 -10.18
C THR A 137 24.30 7.78 -8.75
N TYR A 138 23.38 7.71 -7.78
CA TYR A 138 23.65 8.15 -6.39
C TYR A 138 23.87 7.00 -5.39
N ASP A 139 23.39 5.81 -5.67
CA ASP A 139 23.53 4.61 -4.84
C ASP A 139 23.73 3.34 -5.70
N PRO A 140 24.79 3.29 -6.53
CA PRO A 140 25.02 2.19 -7.48
C PRO A 140 25.23 0.83 -6.80
N THR A 141 25.69 0.81 -5.54
CA THR A 141 25.89 -0.42 -4.77
C THR A 141 24.65 -0.84 -3.97
N ASN A 142 23.55 -0.09 -4.09
CA ASN A 142 22.30 -0.31 -3.38
C ASN A 142 22.49 -0.40 -1.86
N LEU A 143 23.29 0.50 -1.30
CA LEU A 143 23.57 0.60 0.13
C LEU A 143 22.27 0.85 0.90
N PHE A 144 21.41 1.75 0.41
CA PHE A 144 20.14 2.10 1.04
C PHE A 144 18.99 1.25 0.50
N ARG A 145 18.87 0.03 1.03
CA ARG A 145 17.94 -1.00 0.53
C ARG A 145 16.89 -1.51 1.51
N VAL A 146 16.85 -0.94 2.72
CA VAL A 146 15.81 -1.27 3.72
C VAL A 146 14.68 -0.26 3.56
N ASN A 147 13.93 -0.40 2.47
CA ASN A 147 12.81 0.45 2.04
C ASN A 147 12.02 -0.29 0.94
N GLN A 148 10.99 0.36 0.37
CA GLN A 148 10.36 -0.09 -0.88
C GLN A 148 11.36 0.08 -2.04
N ASN A 149 12.28 -0.88 -2.14
CA ASN A 149 13.55 -0.67 -2.80
C ASN A 149 13.49 -0.72 -4.32
N ILE A 150 14.03 0.32 -4.94
CA ILE A 150 14.35 0.38 -6.37
C ILE A 150 15.78 -0.10 -6.56
N ARG A 151 16.00 -1.09 -7.43
CA ARG A 151 17.34 -1.62 -7.71
C ARG A 151 18.03 -0.75 -8.78
N PRO A 152 19.32 -0.43 -8.63
CA PRO A 152 20.10 0.18 -9.72
C PRO A 152 20.22 -0.80 -10.90
N ALA A 153 20.52 -0.25 -12.09
CA ALA A 153 20.71 -1.01 -13.32
C ALA A 153 22.05 -1.78 -13.34
#